data_AF-A0A6V7H423-F1
#
_entry.id   AF-A0A6V7H423-F1
#
_cell.length_a   1.000
_cell.length_b   1.000
_cell.length_c   1.000
_cell.angle_alpha   90.00
_cell.angle_beta   90.00
_cell.angle_gamma   90.00
#
_symmetry.space_group_name_H-M   'P 1'
#
loop_
_entity.id
_entity.type
_entity.pdbx_description
1 polymer ?
#
loop_
_entity_poly.entity_id
_entity_poly.type
_entity_poly.pdbx_seq_one_letter_code
_entity_poly.pdbx_strand_id
1 'polypeptide(L)'
;LTQLSHVSWQRQEYSTITEEQKSETGAPPEFTENEKKLKADIELLNKELIDLKSHKNDLEDKYKRALADGENLRVRLIKQIEDAKIFGIQGFCKDLLEVADILGKATESVPKDELTEKNPHLKTLYEGLKMTEAQLHKEVEGKEPGTVVVVSKLGYKLHERVVRPALVGVAKG
;
A
#
# COMPACT_ATOMS: atom_id res chain seq x y z
N LEU A 1 -11.72 15.60 14.03
CA LEU A 1 -11.83 16.98 14.53
C LEU A 1 -11.00 17.89 13.64
N THR A 2 -11.63 18.50 12.64
CA THR A 2 -11.34 19.87 12.15
C THR A 2 -12.35 20.19 11.05
N GLN A 3 -13.32 21.02 11.38
CA GLN A 3 -14.33 21.54 10.46
C GLN A 3 -13.66 22.44 9.42
N LEU A 4 -13.77 22.09 8.14
CA LEU A 4 -13.54 23.04 7.04
C LEU A 4 -14.76 23.95 6.95
N SER A 5 -14.63 25.15 7.50
CA SER A 5 -15.61 26.22 7.36
C SER A 5 -15.72 26.63 5.89
N HIS A 6 -16.92 26.46 5.36
CA HIS A 6 -17.33 26.89 4.04
C HIS A 6 -17.27 28.43 3.98
N VAL A 7 -16.29 28.98 3.26
CA VAL A 7 -16.27 30.42 2.96
C VAL A 7 -17.23 30.67 1.81
N SER A 8 -18.44 31.09 2.15
CA SER A 8 -19.43 31.57 1.18
C SER A 8 -19.02 32.96 0.68
N TRP A 9 -18.76 33.07 -0.61
CA TRP A 9 -18.52 34.36 -1.25
C TRP A 9 -19.87 35.03 -1.50
N GLN A 10 -20.27 35.95 -0.62
CA GLN A 10 -21.39 36.86 -0.89
C GLN A 10 -21.01 37.79 -2.04
N ARG A 11 -21.69 37.64 -3.18
CA ARG A 11 -21.68 38.60 -4.29
C ARG A 11 -22.38 39.87 -3.80
N GLN A 12 -21.61 40.90 -3.51
CA GLN A 12 -22.12 42.21 -3.20
C GLN A 12 -22.46 42.91 -4.53
N GLU A 13 -23.74 42.87 -4.92
CA GLU A 13 -24.27 43.71 -6.00
C GLU A 13 -24.23 45.17 -5.53
N TYR A 14 -23.25 45.92 -6.04
CA TYR A 14 -23.29 47.37 -5.93
C TYR A 14 -24.20 47.90 -7.04
N SER A 15 -25.40 48.32 -6.63
CA SER A 15 -26.33 49.09 -7.43
C SER A 15 -25.71 50.44 -7.79
N THR A 16 -25.68 50.75 -9.09
CA THR A 16 -25.34 52.07 -9.61
C THR A 16 -26.43 53.06 -9.19
N ILE A 17 -26.07 54.04 -8.36
CA ILE A 17 -26.87 55.26 -8.20
C ILE A 17 -26.63 56.10 -9.46
N THR A 18 -27.63 56.12 -10.33
CA THR A 18 -27.78 57.12 -11.39
C THR A 18 -28.16 58.45 -10.74
N GLU A 19 -27.19 59.36 -10.61
CA GLU A 19 -27.47 60.79 -10.54
C GLU A 19 -27.26 61.37 -11.94
N GLU A 20 -28.38 61.71 -12.58
CA GLU A 20 -28.43 62.50 -13.79
C GLU A 20 -27.88 63.90 -13.50
N GLN A 21 -26.74 64.25 -14.09
CA GLN A 21 -26.44 65.64 -14.43
C GLN A 21 -26.42 65.80 -15.94
N LYS A 22 -27.46 66.50 -16.41
CA LYS A 22 -27.67 66.94 -17.78
C LYS A 22 -26.61 67.99 -18.15
N SER A 23 -25.76 67.69 -19.13
CA SER A 23 -25.01 68.71 -19.88
C SER A 23 -25.38 68.62 -21.36
N GLU A 24 -25.80 69.77 -21.90
CA GLU A 24 -26.10 69.97 -23.31
C GLU A 24 -24.80 70.07 -24.13
N THR A 25 -24.77 69.33 -25.24
CA THR A 25 -24.01 69.51 -26.50
C THR A 25 -22.56 70.02 -26.44
N GLY A 26 -21.59 69.14 -26.73
CA GLY A 26 -20.28 69.53 -27.28
C GLY A 26 -19.17 68.48 -27.14
N ALA A 27 -18.86 67.79 -28.24
CA ALA A 27 -17.68 66.92 -28.50
C ALA A 27 -17.50 65.65 -27.62
N PRO A 28 -16.88 64.55 -28.15
CA PRO A 28 -16.67 63.32 -27.39
C PRO A 28 -15.69 63.58 -26.23
N PRO A 29 -15.86 62.97 -25.05
CA PRO A 29 -14.90 63.12 -23.96
C PRO A 29 -13.57 62.45 -24.36
N GLU A 30 -12.57 63.26 -24.70
CA GLU A 30 -11.20 62.79 -24.82
C GLU A 30 -10.68 62.44 -23.42
N PHE A 31 -10.52 61.14 -23.13
CA PHE A 31 -9.77 60.68 -21.96
C PHE A 31 -8.40 61.36 -21.94
N THR A 32 -7.98 61.86 -20.77
CA THR A 32 -6.62 62.40 -20.62
C THR A 32 -5.61 61.31 -20.98
N GLU A 33 -4.48 61.68 -21.57
CA GLU A 33 -3.48 60.73 -22.08
C GLU A 33 -3.01 59.74 -21.00
N ASN A 34 -3.07 60.15 -19.73
CA ASN A 34 -2.77 59.34 -18.56
C ASN A 34 -3.85 58.28 -18.25
N GLU A 35 -5.14 58.62 -18.37
CA GLU A 35 -6.25 57.66 -18.16
C GLU A 35 -6.28 56.56 -19.24
N LYS A 36 -5.91 56.90 -20.49
CA LYS A 36 -5.77 55.90 -21.56
C LYS A 36 -4.62 54.93 -21.29
N LYS A 37 -3.47 55.44 -20.80
CA LYS A 37 -2.31 54.61 -20.40
C LYS A 37 -2.65 53.70 -19.22
N LEU A 38 -3.28 54.24 -18.17
CA LEU A 38 -3.74 53.49 -17.00
C LEU A 38 -4.72 52.36 -17.39
N LYS A 39 -5.65 52.61 -18.32
CA LYS A 39 -6.58 51.57 -18.80
C LYS A 39 -5.85 50.47 -19.58
N ALA A 40 -4.90 50.83 -20.44
CA ALA A 40 -4.09 49.86 -21.17
C ALA A 40 -3.25 48.99 -20.23
N ASP A 41 -2.64 49.60 -19.21
CA ASP A 41 -1.85 48.87 -18.20
C ASP A 41 -2.73 47.93 -17.37
N ILE A 42 -3.94 48.35 -16.97
CA ILE A 42 -4.91 47.50 -16.26
C ILE A 42 -5.34 46.31 -17.11
N GLU A 43 -5.59 46.51 -18.41
CA GLU A 43 -5.92 45.42 -19.33
C GLU A 43 -4.76 44.44 -19.49
N LEU A 44 -3.52 44.93 -19.53
CA LEU A 44 -2.31 44.10 -19.61
C LEU A 44 -2.10 43.30 -18.32
N LEU A 45 -2.23 43.94 -17.16
CA LEU A 45 -2.14 43.29 -15.85
C LEU A 45 -3.24 42.24 -15.65
N ASN A 46 -4.45 42.49 -16.15
CA ASN A 46 -5.54 41.52 -16.08
C ASN A 46 -5.26 40.30 -16.97
N LYS A 47 -4.65 40.48 -18.15
CA LYS A 47 -4.21 39.37 -19.00
C LYS A 47 -3.13 38.55 -18.29
N GLU A 48 -2.11 39.20 -17.74
CA GLU A 48 -1.05 38.54 -16.98
C GLU A 48 -1.60 37.79 -15.77
N LEU A 49 -2.59 38.35 -15.06
CA LEU A 49 -3.22 37.69 -13.91
C LEU A 49 -4.02 36.45 -14.33
N ILE A 50 -4.73 36.50 -15.47
CA ILE A 50 -5.40 35.34 -16.03
C ILE A 50 -4.37 34.26 -16.42
N ASP A 51 -3.29 34.64 -17.08
CA ASP A 51 -2.22 33.72 -17.48
C ASP A 51 -1.49 33.11 -16.27
N LEU A 52 -1.10 33.91 -15.27
CA LEU A 52 -0.49 33.38 -14.06
C LEU A 52 -1.43 32.42 -13.32
N LYS A 53 -2.72 32.72 -13.31
CA LYS A 53 -3.72 31.86 -12.66
C LYS A 53 -3.93 30.55 -13.42
N SER A 54 -3.89 30.57 -14.76
CA SER A 54 -3.94 29.34 -15.57
C SER A 54 -2.69 28.49 -15.34
N HIS A 55 -1.50 29.08 -15.40
CA HIS A 55 -0.23 28.38 -15.11
C HIS A 55 -0.20 27.79 -13.71
N LYS A 56 -0.71 28.51 -12.70
CA LYS A 56 -0.83 28.00 -11.32
C LYS A 56 -1.71 26.75 -11.27
N ASN A 57 -2.89 26.78 -11.92
CA ASN A 57 -3.79 25.63 -11.94
C ASN A 57 -3.15 24.43 -12.65
N ASP A 58 -2.49 24.66 -13.79
CA ASP A 58 -1.77 23.61 -14.53
C ASP A 58 -0.65 22.97 -13.69
N LEU A 59 0.10 23.78 -12.94
CA LEU A 59 1.13 23.34 -12.02
C LEU A 59 0.55 22.55 -10.85
N GLU A 60 -0.57 23.01 -10.28
CA GLU A 60 -1.25 22.34 -9.18
C GLU A 60 -1.78 20.96 -9.60
N ASP A 61 -2.34 20.84 -10.80
CA ASP A 61 -2.82 19.58 -11.36
C ASP A 61 -1.67 18.61 -11.64
N LYS A 62 -0.57 19.09 -12.22
CA LYS A 62 0.66 18.30 -12.42
C LYS A 62 1.22 17.80 -11.09
N TYR A 63 1.24 18.68 -10.07
CA TYR A 63 1.73 18.34 -8.74
C TYR A 63 0.86 17.28 -8.07
N LYS A 64 -0.46 17.44 -8.08
CA LYS A 64 -1.40 16.45 -7.53
C LYS A 64 -1.28 15.10 -8.23
N ARG A 65 -1.15 15.10 -9.56
CA ARG A 65 -0.94 13.87 -10.34
C ARG A 65 0.38 13.19 -9.95
N ALA A 66 1.48 13.95 -9.88
CA ALA A 66 2.78 13.40 -9.50
C ALA A 66 2.78 12.81 -8.07
N LEU A 67 2.12 13.49 -7.12
CA LEU A 67 1.93 12.95 -5.77
C LEU A 67 1.14 11.63 -5.77
N ALA A 68 0.03 11.58 -6.53
CA ALA A 68 -0.78 10.38 -6.65
C ALA A 68 0.01 9.22 -7.28
N ASP A 69 0.78 9.48 -8.34
CA ASP A 69 1.63 8.47 -8.98
C ASP A 69 2.71 7.96 -8.03
N GLY A 70 3.32 8.85 -7.22
CA GLY A 70 4.29 8.48 -6.19
C GLY A 70 3.69 7.58 -5.11
N GLU A 71 2.48 7.89 -4.64
CA GLU A 71 1.78 7.09 -3.63
C GLU A 71 1.35 5.72 -4.19
N ASN A 72 0.83 5.69 -5.42
CA ASN A 72 0.48 4.44 -6.11
C ASN A 72 1.72 3.54 -6.28
N LEU A 73 2.86 4.14 -6.62
CA LEU A 73 4.13 3.42 -6.72
C LEU A 73 4.58 2.90 -5.36
N ARG A 74 4.53 3.72 -4.31
CA ARG A 74 4.88 3.32 -2.93
C ARG A 74 4.07 2.11 -2.47
N VAL A 75 2.74 2.15 -2.65
CA VAL A 75 1.85 1.04 -2.28
C VAL A 75 2.20 -0.23 -3.07
N ARG A 76 2.45 -0.10 -4.37
CA ARG A 76 2.86 -1.23 -5.22
C ARG A 76 4.20 -1.83 -4.77
N LEU A 77 5.18 -1.00 -4.47
CA LEU A 77 6.50 -1.44 -4.04
C LEU A 77 6.45 -2.15 -2.69
N ILE A 78 5.65 -1.68 -1.74
CA ILE A 78 5.46 -2.35 -0.45
C ILE A 78 4.92 -3.76 -0.66
N LYS A 79 3.88 -3.90 -1.49
CA LYS A 79 3.33 -5.21 -1.84
C LYS A 79 4.39 -6.11 -2.49
N GLN A 80 5.18 -5.60 -3.43
CA GLN A 80 6.25 -6.38 -4.06
C GLN A 80 7.35 -6.80 -3.07
N ILE A 81 7.68 -5.96 -2.08
CA ILE A 81 8.63 -6.30 -1.01
C ILE A 81 8.06 -7.38 -0.11
N GLU A 82 6.78 -7.30 0.26
CA GLU A 82 6.10 -8.32 1.07
C GLU A 82 6.04 -9.67 0.33
N ASP A 83 5.63 -9.65 -0.94
CA ASP A 83 5.63 -10.83 -1.82
C ASP A 83 7.05 -11.40 -1.91
N ALA A 84 8.07 -10.58 -2.17
CA ALA A 84 9.46 -11.03 -2.28
C ALA A 84 10.00 -11.64 -0.97
N LYS A 85 9.59 -11.14 0.20
CA LYS A 85 9.96 -11.75 1.49
C LYS A 85 9.37 -13.16 1.63
N ILE A 86 8.10 -13.34 1.27
CA ILE A 86 7.41 -14.63 1.35
C ILE A 86 8.00 -15.63 0.36
N PHE A 87 8.18 -15.20 -0.90
CA PHE A 87 8.74 -16.06 -1.95
C PHE A 87 10.24 -16.33 -1.76
N GLY A 88 10.99 -15.40 -1.17
CA GLY A 88 12.42 -15.54 -0.91
C GLY A 88 12.76 -16.65 0.08
N ILE A 89 11.94 -16.85 1.12
CA ILE A 89 12.14 -17.94 2.10
C ILE A 89 11.51 -19.27 1.66
N GLN A 90 10.67 -19.27 0.62
CA GLN A 90 9.94 -20.47 0.21
C GLN A 90 10.86 -21.65 -0.15
N GLY A 91 11.99 -21.39 -0.82
CA GLY A 91 12.99 -22.41 -1.13
C GLY A 91 13.56 -23.05 0.13
N PHE A 92 14.01 -22.22 1.08
CA PHE A 92 14.51 -22.67 2.38
C PHE A 92 13.48 -23.51 3.14
N CYS A 93 12.22 -23.07 3.18
CA CYS A 93 11.16 -23.84 3.83
C CYS A 93 10.92 -25.20 3.14
N LYS A 94 11.01 -25.27 1.81
CA LYS A 94 10.89 -26.52 1.07
C LYS A 94 12.02 -27.49 1.42
N ASP A 95 13.25 -27.00 1.44
CA ASP A 95 14.43 -27.80 1.79
C ASP A 95 14.36 -28.30 3.24
N LEU A 96 13.85 -27.47 4.17
CA LEU A 96 13.65 -27.86 5.57
C LEU A 96 12.58 -28.95 5.74
N LEU A 97 11.52 -28.94 4.92
CA LEU A 97 10.50 -29.99 4.94
C LEU A 97 11.06 -31.34 4.46
N GLU A 98 11.94 -31.34 3.46
CA GLU A 98 12.60 -32.58 3.02
C GLU A 98 13.44 -33.19 4.16
N VAL A 99 14.12 -32.36 4.96
CA VAL A 99 14.85 -32.82 6.17
C VAL A 99 13.88 -33.38 7.22
N ALA A 100 12.74 -32.73 7.44
CA ALA A 100 11.70 -33.21 8.36
C ALA A 100 11.22 -34.62 7.99
N ASP A 101 10.90 -34.83 6.71
CA ASP A 101 10.42 -36.10 6.19
C ASP A 101 11.47 -37.21 6.31
N ILE A 102 12.75 -36.89 6.11
CA ILE A 102 13.85 -37.85 6.28
C ILE A 102 14.01 -38.23 7.76
N LEU A 103 13.93 -37.25 8.68
CA LEU A 103 13.99 -37.51 10.12
C LEU A 103 12.83 -38.39 10.60
N GLY A 104 11.60 -38.13 10.14
CA GLY A 104 10.45 -38.97 10.48
C GLY A 104 10.60 -40.41 9.98
N LYS A 105 11.10 -40.61 8.75
CA LYS A 105 11.44 -41.96 8.25
C LYS A 105 12.53 -42.63 9.07
N ALA A 106 13.54 -41.87 9.48
CA ALA A 106 14.64 -42.38 10.29
C ALA A 106 14.12 -42.87 11.65
N THR A 107 13.26 -42.11 12.33
CA THR A 107 12.67 -42.52 13.62
C THR A 107 11.72 -43.71 13.46
N GLU A 108 10.93 -43.79 12.39
CA GLU A 108 10.07 -44.94 12.10
C GLU A 108 10.85 -46.22 11.78
N SER A 109 12.03 -46.09 11.17
CA SER A 109 12.85 -47.24 10.78
C SER A 109 13.51 -47.98 11.94
N VAL A 110 13.56 -47.36 13.13
CA VAL A 110 14.20 -47.98 14.30
C VAL A 110 13.24 -48.99 14.94
N PRO A 111 13.63 -50.28 15.06
CA PRO A 111 12.79 -51.29 15.71
C PRO A 111 12.61 -50.98 17.19
N LYS A 112 11.35 -50.78 17.60
CA LYS A 112 10.98 -50.39 18.97
C LYS A 112 11.35 -51.45 20.01
N ASP A 113 11.44 -52.70 19.60
CA ASP A 113 11.80 -53.84 20.46
C ASP A 113 13.27 -53.79 20.89
N GLU A 114 14.13 -53.10 20.13
CA GLU A 114 15.55 -52.91 20.43
C GLU A 114 15.82 -51.67 21.31
N LEU A 115 14.82 -50.82 21.55
CA LEU A 115 14.88 -49.67 22.48
C LEU A 115 14.77 -50.08 23.96
N THR A 116 15.56 -51.04 24.36
CA THR A 116 15.62 -51.51 25.76
C THR A 116 16.90 -51.07 26.45
N GLU A 117 16.96 -51.21 27.78
CA GLU A 117 18.17 -51.00 28.59
C GLU A 117 19.38 -51.85 28.13
N LYS A 118 19.15 -52.84 27.26
CA LYS A 118 20.18 -53.68 26.64
C LYS A 118 21.07 -52.90 25.66
N ASN A 119 20.55 -51.86 25.02
CA ASN A 119 21.29 -51.00 24.08
C ASN A 119 21.09 -49.51 24.43
N PRO A 120 21.73 -49.02 25.52
CA PRO A 120 21.52 -47.66 25.99
C PRO A 120 21.92 -46.59 24.95
N HIS A 121 22.98 -46.82 24.16
CA HIS A 121 23.39 -45.89 23.10
C HIS A 121 22.34 -45.69 22.00
N LEU A 122 21.62 -46.75 21.62
CA LEU A 122 20.56 -46.67 20.61
C LEU A 122 19.35 -45.89 21.14
N LYS A 123 18.97 -46.13 22.40
CA LYS A 123 17.89 -45.42 23.10
C LYS A 123 18.19 -43.91 23.18
N THR A 124 19.39 -43.53 23.62
CA THR A 124 19.80 -42.12 23.70
C THR A 124 19.84 -41.45 22.32
N LEU A 125 20.32 -42.13 21.29
CA LEU A 125 20.34 -41.61 19.92
C LEU A 125 18.91 -41.37 19.40
N TYR A 126 18.01 -42.34 19.57
CA TYR A 126 16.61 -42.23 19.17
C TYR A 126 15.89 -41.09 19.90
N GLU A 127 16.10 -40.96 21.21
CA GLU A 127 15.56 -39.86 22.00
C GLU A 127 16.07 -38.50 21.50
N GLY A 128 17.37 -38.40 21.18
CA GLY A 128 17.97 -37.20 20.58
C GLY A 128 17.34 -36.83 19.25
N LEU A 129 17.20 -37.80 18.33
CA LEU A 129 16.54 -37.62 17.03
C LEU A 129 15.08 -37.16 17.19
N LYS A 130 14.34 -37.81 18.09
CA LYS A 130 12.93 -37.49 18.37
C LYS A 130 12.77 -36.08 18.95
N MET A 131 13.72 -35.62 19.77
CA MET A 131 13.73 -34.23 20.25
C MET A 131 14.00 -33.24 19.12
N THR A 132 14.88 -33.57 18.17
CA THR A 132 15.19 -32.68 17.03
C THR A 132 13.99 -32.59 16.07
N GLU A 133 13.34 -33.72 15.79
CA GLU A 133 12.08 -33.80 15.05
C GLU A 133 10.99 -32.95 15.74
N ALA A 134 10.82 -33.10 17.06
CA ALA A 134 9.85 -32.34 17.82
C ALA A 134 10.12 -30.83 17.81
N GLN A 135 11.39 -30.40 17.84
CA GLN A 135 11.76 -28.99 17.70
C GLN A 135 11.46 -28.44 16.30
N LEU A 136 11.64 -29.25 15.26
CA LEU A 136 11.38 -28.87 13.88
C LEU A 136 9.87 -28.78 13.58
N HIS A 137 9.06 -29.58 14.25
CA HIS A 137 7.59 -29.50 14.22
C HIS A 137 6.99 -28.51 15.23
N LYS A 138 7.81 -27.90 16.09
CA LYS A 138 7.31 -26.98 17.11
C LYS A 138 6.68 -25.77 16.43
N GLU A 139 5.40 -25.57 16.72
CA GLU A 139 4.64 -24.45 16.20
C GLU A 139 5.29 -23.12 16.60
N VAL A 140 5.40 -22.19 15.66
CA VAL A 140 5.89 -20.84 15.94
C VAL A 140 4.82 -20.12 16.76
N GLU A 141 5.02 -20.07 18.08
CA GLU A 141 4.19 -19.28 19.00
C GLU A 141 4.16 -17.81 18.55
N GLY A 142 2.96 -17.25 18.41
CA GLY A 142 2.75 -15.84 18.05
C GLY A 142 2.03 -15.58 16.71
N LYS A 143 1.45 -16.60 16.06
CA LYS A 143 0.63 -16.40 14.85
C LYS A 143 -0.85 -16.23 15.18
N GLU A 144 -1.50 -15.27 14.52
CA GLU A 144 -2.92 -14.94 14.75
C GLU A 144 -3.85 -16.12 14.38
N PRO A 145 -5.02 -16.25 15.03
CA PRO A 145 -6.01 -17.29 14.74
C PRO A 145 -6.35 -17.36 13.25
N GLY A 146 -6.39 -18.57 12.68
CA GLY A 146 -6.60 -18.78 11.24
C GLY A 146 -5.31 -18.92 10.43
N THR A 147 -4.14 -18.84 11.06
CA THR A 147 -2.87 -19.11 10.38
C THR A 147 -2.63 -20.61 10.24
N VAL A 148 -2.13 -21.02 9.06
CA VAL A 148 -1.72 -22.40 8.78
C VAL A 148 -0.47 -22.72 9.60
N VAL A 149 -0.60 -23.67 10.51
CA VAL A 149 0.47 -24.02 11.46
C VAL A 149 1.23 -25.25 10.98
N VAL A 150 0.52 -26.21 10.39
CA VAL A 150 1.09 -27.45 9.86
C VAL A 150 0.44 -27.78 8.53
N VAL A 151 1.23 -28.09 7.51
CA VAL A 151 0.74 -28.60 6.22
C VAL A 151 0.87 -30.13 6.22
N SER A 152 -0.25 -30.83 6.34
CA SER A 152 -0.30 -32.30 6.35
C SER A 152 -0.26 -32.90 4.95
N LYS A 153 -0.86 -32.24 3.95
CA LYS A 153 -0.71 -32.58 2.53
C LYS A 153 -0.62 -31.33 1.68
N LEU A 154 0.34 -31.33 0.76
CA LEU A 154 0.54 -30.24 -0.20
C LEU A 154 -0.69 -30.04 -1.11
N GLY A 155 -1.03 -28.78 -1.33
CA GLY A 155 -2.01 -28.35 -2.32
C GLY A 155 -1.32 -27.77 -3.55
N TYR A 156 -1.96 -27.86 -4.70
CA TYR A 156 -1.44 -27.38 -5.97
C TYR A 156 -2.50 -26.52 -6.67
N LYS A 157 -2.06 -25.40 -7.24
CA LYS A 157 -2.87 -24.55 -8.12
C LYS A 157 -2.21 -24.47 -9.48
N LEU A 158 -3.03 -24.40 -10.53
CA LEU A 158 -2.60 -24.10 -11.89
C LEU A 158 -3.29 -22.81 -12.31
N HIS A 159 -2.52 -21.73 -12.41
CA HIS A 159 -3.05 -20.37 -12.51
C HIS A 159 -4.05 -20.09 -11.36
N GLU A 160 -5.26 -19.64 -11.71
CA GLU A 160 -6.35 -19.33 -10.78
C GLU A 160 -7.12 -20.59 -10.33
N ARG A 161 -6.90 -21.75 -10.95
CA ARG A 161 -7.69 -22.97 -10.68
C ARG A 161 -7.00 -23.88 -9.65
N VAL A 162 -7.72 -24.21 -8.59
CA VAL A 162 -7.24 -25.18 -7.59
C VAL A 162 -7.28 -26.59 -8.17
N VAL A 163 -6.11 -27.22 -8.29
CA VAL A 163 -5.96 -28.61 -8.78
C VAL A 163 -6.14 -29.58 -7.62
N ARG A 164 -5.57 -29.24 -6.45
CA ARG A 164 -5.81 -29.97 -5.19
C ARG A 164 -5.66 -29.01 -4.01
N PRO A 165 -6.62 -28.93 -3.08
CA PRO A 165 -6.45 -28.13 -1.88
C PRO A 165 -5.38 -28.73 -0.95
N ALA A 166 -4.67 -27.87 -0.24
CA ALA A 166 -3.76 -28.30 0.82
C ALA A 166 -4.57 -28.73 2.04
N LEU A 167 -4.15 -29.80 2.70
CA LEU A 167 -4.68 -30.17 4.02
C LEU A 167 -3.78 -29.54 5.07
N VAL A 168 -4.37 -28.66 5.87
CA VAL A 168 -3.68 -27.84 6.85
C VAL A 168 -4.32 -27.96 8.22
N GLY A 169 -3.50 -28.00 9.26
CA GLY A 169 -3.90 -27.71 10.63
C GLY A 169 -3.89 -26.19 10.84
N VAL A 170 -4.99 -25.65 11.34
CA VAL A 170 -5.13 -24.23 11.69
C VAL A 170 -5.08 -24.07 13.21
N ALA A 171 -4.39 -23.01 13.67
CA ALA A 171 -4.34 -22.65 15.08
C ALA A 171 -5.76 -22.36 15.56
N LYS A 172 -6.23 -23.14 16.54
CA LYS A 172 -7.40 -22.77 17.33
C LYS A 172 -6.95 -21.82 18.44
N GLY A 173 -7.61 -20.66 18.51
CA GLY A 173 -7.46 -19.73 19.63
C GLY A 173 -7.90 -20.33 20.95
#